data_AF-A0A225DR84-F1
#
_entry.id   AF-A0A225DR84-F1
#
_cell.length_a   1.000
_cell.length_b   1.000
_cell.length_c   1.000
_cell.angle_alpha   90.00
_cell.angle_beta   90.00
_cell.angle_gamma   90.00
#
_symmetry.space_group_name_H-M   'P 1'
#
loop_
_entity.id
_entity.type
_entity.pdbx_description
1 polymer ?
#
loop_
_entity_poly.entity_id
_entity_poly.type
_entity_poly.pdbx_seq_one_letter_code
_entity_poly.pdbx_strand_id
1 'polypeptide(L)'
;MILICKHCCQAKVNRPRGLCWSCYYTPGVKEMFPSTSKYARRGVGNFTGNAPTPPEPTTAPPGTPEKMAVLELRVNLKQALWHPLDAQYDGDPRPLAALLKQRSAMAS
;
A
#
# COMPACT_ATOMS: atom_id res chain seq x y z
N MET A 1 28.63 -2.58 -29.64
CA MET A 1 28.34 -1.21 -29.14
C MET A 1 28.49 -1.22 -27.62
N ILE A 2 29.40 -0.41 -27.06
CA ILE A 2 29.59 -0.31 -25.60
C ILE A 2 28.56 0.70 -25.08
N LEU A 3 27.64 0.26 -24.23
CA LEU A 3 26.74 1.16 -23.52
C LEU A 3 27.53 1.89 -22.42
N ILE A 4 27.37 3.21 -22.36
CA ILE A 4 27.98 4.09 -21.35
C ILE A 4 26.95 4.38 -20.25
N CYS A 5 27.42 4.49 -19.01
CA CYS A 5 26.61 4.79 -17.83
C CYS A 5 25.75 6.04 -18.05
N LYS A 6 24.44 5.93 -17.82
CA LYS A 6 23.49 7.04 -17.98
C LYS A 6 23.66 8.18 -16.96
N HIS A 7 24.29 7.90 -15.82
CA HIS A 7 24.51 8.91 -14.78
C HIS A 7 25.82 9.67 -14.98
N CYS A 8 26.96 8.98 -15.04
CA CYS A 8 28.26 9.65 -15.12
C CYS A 8 28.75 9.87 -16.55
N CYS A 9 28.22 9.16 -17.55
CA CYS A 9 28.69 9.21 -18.93
C CYS A 9 30.19 8.88 -19.13
N GLN A 10 30.89 8.36 -18.11
CA GLN A 10 32.33 8.06 -18.17
C GLN A 10 32.62 6.56 -18.29
N ALA A 11 31.90 5.73 -17.52
CA ALA A 11 32.21 4.30 -17.39
C ALA A 11 31.24 3.43 -18.19
N LYS A 12 31.69 2.23 -18.58
CA LYS A 12 30.84 1.21 -19.22
C LYS A 12 29.68 0.81 -18.30
N VAL A 13 28.50 0.59 -18.89
CA VAL A 13 27.36 -0.01 -18.20
C VAL A 13 27.68 -1.46 -17.83
N ASN A 14 27.55 -1.77 -16.55
CA ASN A 14 27.70 -3.13 -16.02
C ASN A 14 26.68 -3.44 -14.90
N ARG A 15 25.66 -2.60 -14.73
CA ARG A 15 24.58 -2.76 -13.76
C ARG A 15 23.20 -2.45 -14.38
N PRO A 16 22.11 -2.96 -13.78
CA PRO A 16 20.74 -2.61 -14.18
C PRO A 16 20.51 -1.09 -14.21
N ARG A 17 19.44 -0.66 -14.86
CA ARG A 17 19.10 0.77 -15.04
C ARG A 17 20.07 1.55 -15.95
N GLY A 18 21.03 0.87 -16.57
CA GLY A 18 22.02 1.49 -17.46
C GLY A 18 23.12 2.22 -16.70
N LEU A 19 23.53 1.71 -15.54
CA LEU A 19 24.53 2.35 -14.66
C LEU A 19 25.85 1.56 -14.65
N CYS A 20 26.93 2.24 -14.26
CA CYS A 20 28.17 1.61 -13.86
C CYS A 20 28.12 1.19 -12.38
N TRP A 21 29.11 0.40 -11.94
CA TRP A 21 29.21 -0.11 -10.58
C TRP A 21 29.14 1.00 -9.53
N SER A 22 29.95 2.05 -9.68
CA SER A 22 30.03 3.15 -8.71
C SER A 22 28.69 3.88 -8.60
N CYS A 23 28.14 4.33 -9.73
CA CYS A 23 26.86 5.04 -9.75
C CYS A 23 25.69 4.18 -9.25
N TYR A 24 25.73 2.86 -9.42
CA TYR A 24 24.67 1.99 -8.91
C TYR A 24 24.63 1.92 -7.37
N TYR A 25 25.78 1.98 -6.71
CA TYR A 25 25.90 1.91 -5.25
C TYR A 25 26.00 3.28 -4.57
N THR A 26 26.19 4.37 -5.32
CA THR A 26 26.04 5.72 -4.79
C THR A 26 24.62 5.92 -4.25
N PRO A 27 24.44 6.26 -2.96
CA PRO A 27 23.13 6.53 -2.38
C PRO A 27 22.38 7.60 -3.17
N GLY A 28 21.10 7.36 -3.48
CA GLY A 28 20.24 8.30 -4.19
C GLY A 28 20.34 8.25 -5.72
N VAL A 29 21.43 7.76 -6.29
CA VAL A 29 21.62 7.74 -7.76
C VAL A 29 20.73 6.70 -8.43
N LYS A 30 20.69 5.45 -7.91
CA LYS A 30 19.90 4.38 -8.54
C LYS A 30 18.40 4.70 -8.57
N GLU A 31 17.90 5.44 -7.59
CA GLU A 31 16.51 5.85 -7.43
C GLU A 31 16.05 6.80 -8.53
N MET A 32 16.96 7.60 -9.10
CA MET A 32 16.67 8.54 -10.20
C MET A 32 16.35 7.84 -11.53
N PHE A 33 16.69 6.56 -11.67
CA PHE A 33 16.49 5.80 -12.89
C PHE A 33 15.41 4.74 -12.70
N PRO A 34 14.45 4.60 -13.62
CA PRO A 34 13.37 3.63 -13.48
C PRO A 34 13.90 2.21 -13.45
N SER A 35 13.22 1.35 -12.69
CA SER A 35 13.56 -0.07 -12.64
C SER A 35 13.22 -0.73 -13.97
N THR A 36 14.22 -1.34 -14.64
CA THR A 36 14.07 -1.91 -15.98
C THR A 36 13.57 -3.35 -16.00
N SER A 37 13.37 -4.00 -14.84
CA SER A 37 12.95 -5.39 -14.76
C SER A 37 11.45 -5.52 -14.53
N LYS A 38 10.79 -6.42 -15.28
CA LYS A 38 9.38 -6.78 -15.07
C LYS A 38 9.11 -7.35 -13.67
N TYR A 39 10.13 -7.97 -13.05
CA TYR A 39 10.10 -8.52 -11.68
C TYR A 39 10.31 -7.46 -10.60
N ALA A 40 10.69 -6.25 -10.98
CA ALA A 40 10.98 -5.16 -10.05
C ALA A 40 9.87 -4.10 -10.02
N ARG A 41 8.76 -4.33 -10.73
CA ARG A 41 7.52 -3.57 -10.55
C ARG A 41 6.95 -3.91 -9.18
N ARG A 42 7.12 -3.01 -8.21
CA ARG A 42 6.29 -3.05 -7.00
C ARG A 42 4.94 -2.47 -7.41
N GLY A 43 3.82 -3.13 -7.08
CA GLY A 43 2.47 -2.60 -7.34
C GLY A 43 2.21 -1.29 -6.60
N VAL A 44 0.94 -0.97 -6.31
CA VAL A 44 0.64 0.04 -5.28
C VAL A 44 1.43 -0.39 -4.04
N GLY A 45 2.34 0.47 -3.57
CA GLY A 45 3.32 0.08 -2.56
C GLY A 45 2.61 -0.61 -1.40
N ASN A 46 3.03 -1.84 -1.07
CA ASN A 46 2.50 -2.53 0.10
C ASN A 46 2.86 -1.65 1.31
N PHE A 47 1.87 -1.02 1.95
CA PHE A 47 2.09 -0.31 3.19
C PHE A 47 2.39 -1.36 4.27
N THR A 48 3.65 -1.77 4.36
CA THR A 48 4.14 -2.67 5.38
C THR A 48 4.47 -1.84 6.61
N GLY A 49 3.56 -1.80 7.57
CA GLY A 49 3.72 -1.03 8.81
C GLY A 49 2.48 -1.13 9.70
N ASN A 50 2.53 -0.48 10.87
CA ASN A 50 1.37 -0.34 11.74
C ASN A 50 0.40 0.67 11.12
N ALA A 51 -0.55 0.16 10.33
CA ALA A 51 -1.62 0.98 9.78
C ALA A 51 -2.62 1.32 10.90
N PRO A 52 -3.11 2.57 10.97
CA PRO A 52 -4.13 2.92 11.96
C PRO A 52 -5.38 2.07 11.73
N THR A 53 -5.98 1.61 12.82
CA THR A 53 -7.29 0.96 12.77
C THR A 53 -8.30 1.95 12.16
N PRO A 54 -9.12 1.53 11.19
CA PRO A 54 -10.14 2.40 10.60
C PRO A 54 -11.09 2.93 11.69
N PRO A 55 -11.62 4.16 11.56
CA PRO A 55 -12.43 4.77 12.62
C PRO A 55 -13.79 4.10 12.82
N GLU A 56 -14.33 3.49 11.76
CA GLU A 56 -15.66 2.88 11.75
C GLU A 56 -15.59 1.41 11.30
N PRO A 57 -16.33 0.50 11.98
CA PRO A 57 -16.55 -0.84 11.50
C PRO A 57 -17.48 -0.86 10.30
N THR A 58 -17.44 -1.94 9.52
CA THR A 58 -18.42 -2.19 8.46
C THR A 58 -19.42 -3.28 8.84
N THR A 59 -20.68 -3.08 8.46
CA THR A 59 -21.76 -4.08 8.54
C THR A 59 -21.75 -5.05 7.36
N ALA A 60 -20.96 -4.78 6.30
CA ALA A 60 -20.89 -5.66 5.14
C ALA A 60 -20.24 -7.01 5.51
N PRO A 61 -20.90 -8.15 5.24
CA PRO A 61 -20.36 -9.46 5.60
C PRO A 61 -19.24 -9.91 4.66
N PRO A 62 -18.39 -10.87 5.08
CA PRO A 62 -17.32 -11.38 4.24
C PRO A 62 -17.83 -11.97 2.90
N GLY A 63 -17.07 -11.79 1.83
CA GLY A 63 -17.40 -12.33 0.50
C GLY A 63 -18.36 -11.48 -0.33
N THR A 64 -18.88 -10.36 0.21
CA THR A 64 -19.75 -9.45 -0.52
C THR A 64 -18.97 -8.37 -1.30
N PRO A 65 -19.52 -7.86 -2.42
CA PRO A 65 -18.95 -6.71 -3.13
C PRO A 65 -18.80 -5.47 -2.25
N GLU A 66 -19.75 -5.23 -1.35
CA GLU A 66 -19.75 -4.11 -0.42
C GLU A 66 -18.55 -4.19 0.54
N LYS A 67 -18.24 -5.39 1.03
CA LYS A 67 -17.04 -5.61 1.85
C LYS A 67 -15.77 -5.32 1.07
N MET A 68 -15.69 -5.75 -0.19
CA MET A 68 -14.53 -5.51 -1.05
C MET A 68 -14.32 -4.01 -1.29
N ALA A 69 -15.38 -3.25 -1.54
CA ALA A 69 -15.31 -1.80 -1.71
C ALA A 69 -14.77 -1.09 -0.46
N VAL A 70 -15.18 -1.52 0.75
CA VAL A 70 -14.64 -0.99 2.01
C VAL A 70 -13.15 -1.30 2.16
N LEU A 71 -12.71 -2.51 1.82
CA LEU A 71 -11.32 -2.90 1.90
C LEU A 71 -10.45 -2.09 0.92
N GLU A 72 -10.93 -1.88 -0.31
CA GLU A 72 -10.25 -1.04 -1.30
C GLU A 72 -10.10 0.40 -0.82
N LEU A 73 -11.16 0.98 -0.25
CA LEU A 73 -11.11 2.31 0.35
C LEU A 73 -10.07 2.38 1.47
N ARG A 74 -10.05 1.40 2.39
CA ARG A 74 -9.08 1.35 3.50
C ARG A 74 -7.64 1.25 3.00
N VAL A 75 -7.38 0.47 1.94
CA VAL A 75 -6.05 0.42 1.28
C VAL A 75 -5.64 1.79 0.77
N ASN A 76 -6.53 2.48 0.06
CA ASN A 76 -6.26 3.81 -0.48
C ASN A 76 -5.99 4.85 0.63
N LEU A 77 -6.65 4.70 1.77
CA LEU A 77 -6.44 5.53 2.96
C LEU A 77 -5.25 5.09 3.83
N LYS A 78 -4.51 4.04 3.44
CA LYS A 78 -3.41 3.44 4.22
C LYS A 78 -3.82 3.05 5.65
N GLN A 79 -5.06 2.61 5.81
CA GLN A 79 -5.61 2.08 7.06
C GLN A 79 -5.41 0.57 7.16
N ALA A 80 -5.57 0.02 8.35
CA ALA A 80 -5.67 -1.42 8.53
C ALA A 80 -6.90 -1.93 7.74
N LEU A 81 -6.75 -3.08 7.08
CA LEU A 81 -7.84 -3.67 6.29
C LEU A 81 -9.06 -4.02 7.15
N TRP A 82 -8.84 -4.45 8.39
CA TRP A 82 -9.86 -5.01 9.26
C TRP A 82 -10.06 -4.14 10.49
N HIS A 83 -11.33 -3.91 10.84
CA HIS A 83 -11.71 -3.39 12.15
C HIS A 83 -12.07 -4.57 13.08
N PRO A 84 -11.72 -4.57 14.37
CA PRO A 84 -12.10 -5.63 15.31
C PRO A 84 -13.61 -5.86 15.44
N LEU A 85 -14.40 -4.83 15.15
CA LEU A 85 -15.87 -4.85 15.20
C LEU A 85 -16.53 -4.93 13.81
N ASP A 86 -15.77 -5.23 12.76
CA ASP A 86 -16.37 -5.53 11.44
C ASP A 86 -17.27 -6.77 11.54
N ALA A 87 -18.31 -6.83 10.70
CA ALA A 87 -19.13 -8.03 10.54
C ALA A 87 -18.27 -9.25 10.14
N GLN A 88 -18.40 -10.36 10.88
CA GLN A 88 -17.75 -11.64 10.57
C GLN A 88 -18.67 -12.62 9.84
N TYR A 89 -19.97 -12.38 9.87
CA TYR A 89 -21.00 -13.19 9.20
C TYR A 89 -22.20 -12.29 8.87
N ASP A 90 -23.13 -12.81 8.07
CA ASP A 90 -24.32 -12.05 7.68
C ASP A 90 -25.24 -11.78 8.88
N GLY A 91 -25.69 -10.53 9.03
CA GLY A 91 -26.50 -10.09 10.17
C GLY A 91 -25.75 -9.91 11.50
N ASP A 92 -24.42 -9.83 11.50
CA ASP A 92 -23.63 -9.60 12.71
C ASP A 92 -23.98 -8.26 13.40
N PRO A 93 -24.43 -8.26 14.68
CA PRO A 93 -24.89 -7.05 15.36
C PRO A 93 -23.76 -6.15 15.89
N ARG A 94 -22.53 -6.67 15.99
CA ARG A 94 -21.38 -5.94 16.55
C ARG A 94 -21.10 -4.58 15.88
N PRO A 95 -20.97 -4.49 14.54
CA PRO A 95 -20.72 -3.22 13.86
C PRO A 95 -21.85 -2.21 14.12
N LEU A 96 -23.10 -2.65 14.07
CA LEU A 96 -24.25 -1.77 14.27
C LEU A 96 -24.28 -1.21 15.70
N ALA A 97 -24.06 -2.05 16.71
CA ALA A 97 -23.99 -1.64 18.10
C ALA A 97 -22.87 -0.60 18.35
N ALA A 98 -21.71 -0.80 17.71
CA ALA A 98 -20.59 0.13 17.80
C ALA A 98 -20.91 1.49 17.17
N LEU A 99 -21.49 1.50 15.97
CA LEU A 99 -21.88 2.73 15.27
C LEU A 99 -22.94 3.51 16.04
N LEU A 100 -23.93 2.82 16.63
CA LEU A 100 -24.94 3.46 17.48
C LEU A 100 -24.30 4.10 18.72
N LYS A 101 -23.36 3.40 19.38
CA LYS A 101 -22.65 3.95 20.54
C LYS A 101 -21.82 5.18 20.19
N GLN A 102 -21.12 5.15 19.05
CA GLN A 102 -20.35 6.30 18.55
C GLN A 102 -21.25 7.51 18.27
N ARG A 103 -22.41 7.28 17.63
CA ARG A 103 -23.39 8.33 17.35
C ARG A 103 -23.95 8.96 18.63
N SER A 104 -24.30 8.15 19.62
CA SER A 104 -24.77 8.67 20.92
C SER A 104 -23.70 9.50 21.64
N ALA A 105 -22.42 9.09 21.53
CA ALA A 105 -21.31 9.82 22.13
C ALA A 105 -20.99 11.16 21.45
N MET A 106 -21.26 11.30 20.14
CA MET A 106 -21.08 12.56 19.41
C MET A 106 -22.23 13.55 19.59
N ALA A 107 -23.40 13.08 20.05
CA ALA A 107 -24.59 13.90 20.28
C ALA A 107 -24.64 14.53 21.68
N SER A 108 -23.64 14.28 22.53
CA SER A 108 -23.48 14.83 23.88
C SER A 108 -22.30 15.80 23.93
#